data_AF-A0A1A3FNI2-F1
#
_entry.id   AF-A0A1A3FNI2-F1
#
_cell.length_a   1.000
_cell.length_b   1.000
_cell.length_c   1.000
_cell.angle_alpha   90.00
_cell.angle_beta   90.00
_cell.angle_gamma   90.00
#
_symmetry.space_group_name_H-M   'P 1'
#
loop_
_entity.id
_entity.type
_entity.pdbx_description
1 polymer ?
#
loop_
_entity_poly.entity_id
_entity_poly.type
_entity_poly.pdbx_seq_one_letter_code
_entity_poly.pdbx_strand_id
1 'polypeptide(L)'
;MSDILYNFQQNDASLTDVRGGLSGIHDAREEIGNLFAVLLTVYEGQGADALDQAQRNINSMLDDVLQDMTVTQQQAQDQQQLMQALDAQHAAQF
;
A
#
# COMPACT_ATOMS: atom_id res chain seq x y z
N MET A 1 -17.13 -18.60 26.79
CA MET A 1 -17.09 -17.89 25.50
C MET A 1 -15.64 -17.56 25.26
N SER A 2 -15.04 -18.04 24.17
CA SER A 2 -13.67 -17.65 23.82
C SER A 2 -13.77 -16.21 23.33
N ASP A 3 -13.39 -15.25 24.17
CA ASP A 3 -13.31 -13.86 23.76
C ASP A 3 -12.36 -13.80 22.57
N ILE A 4 -12.91 -13.56 21.38
CA ILE A 4 -12.12 -13.21 20.21
C ILE A 4 -11.62 -11.79 20.52
N LEU A 5 -10.55 -11.71 21.31
CA LEU A 5 -9.86 -10.47 21.63
C LEU A 5 -9.22 -9.98 20.34
N TYR A 6 -9.87 -9.00 19.72
CA TYR A 6 -9.30 -8.30 18.59
C TYR A 6 -8.01 -7.61 19.04
N ASN A 7 -6.87 -8.02 18.48
CA ASN A 7 -5.57 -7.48 18.86
C ASN A 7 -5.31 -6.16 18.14
N PHE A 8 -5.87 -5.07 18.69
CA PHE A 8 -5.71 -3.71 18.16
C PHE A 8 -4.24 -3.32 17.97
N GLN A 9 -3.36 -3.76 18.88
CA GLN A 9 -1.95 -3.38 18.88
C GLN A 9 -1.17 -4.02 17.72
N GLN A 10 -1.46 -5.28 17.42
CA GLN A 10 -0.85 -5.98 16.29
C GLN A 10 -1.37 -5.44 14.96
N ASN A 11 -2.65 -5.05 14.92
CA ASN A 11 -3.25 -4.44 13.73
C ASN A 11 -2.68 -3.03 13.45
N ASP A 12 -2.51 -2.21 14.49
CA ASP A 12 -1.90 -0.87 14.37
C ASP A 12 -0.42 -0.92 13.90
N ALA A 13 0.34 -1.91 14.40
CA ALA A 13 1.71 -2.15 13.93
C ALA A 13 1.72 -2.52 12.43
N SER A 14 0.86 -3.44 12.00
CA SER A 14 0.74 -3.78 10.58
C SER A 14 0.29 -2.60 9.71
N LEU A 15 -0.60 -1.73 10.20
CA LEU A 15 -1.00 -0.52 9.48
C LEU A 15 0.14 0.50 9.36
N THR A 16 0.99 0.59 10.38
CA THR A 16 2.18 1.44 10.37
C THR A 16 3.21 0.93 9.36
N ASP A 17 3.43 -0.39 9.32
CA ASP A 17 4.30 -1.02 8.32
C ASP A 17 3.78 -0.79 6.89
N VAL A 18 2.46 -0.90 6.68
CA VAL A 18 1.83 -0.61 5.39
C VAL A 18 2.05 0.86 4.98
N ARG A 19 1.93 1.83 5.90
CA ARG A 19 2.25 3.24 5.60
C ARG A 19 3.71 3.43 5.23
N GLY A 20 4.63 2.78 5.95
CA GLY A 20 6.06 2.81 5.63
C GLY A 20 6.35 2.24 4.24
N GLY A 21 5.71 1.12 3.89
CA GLY A 21 5.78 0.52 2.56
C GLY A 21 5.25 1.45 1.46
N LEU A 22 4.17 2.18 1.73
CA LEU A 22 3.57 3.15 0.81
C LEU A 22 4.54 4.29 0.46
N SER A 23 5.24 4.83 1.46
CA SER A 23 6.31 5.81 1.25
C SER A 23 7.44 5.22 0.40
N GLY A 24 7.88 4.01 0.74
CA GLY A 24 8.95 3.33 -0.02
C GLY A 24 8.57 3.04 -1.48
N ILE A 25 7.29 2.77 -1.76
CA ILE A 25 6.80 2.58 -3.14
C ILE A 25 6.82 3.91 -3.91
N HIS A 26 6.44 5.02 -3.28
CA HIS A 26 6.54 6.34 -3.90
C HIS A 26 7.99 6.69 -4.24
N ASP A 27 8.92 6.46 -3.31
CA ASP A 27 10.34 6.71 -3.53
C ASP A 27 10.89 5.82 -4.65
N ALA A 28 10.57 4.52 -4.63
CA ALA A 28 10.99 3.58 -5.66
C ALA A 28 10.44 3.98 -7.05
N ARG A 29 9.21 4.49 -7.13
CA ARG A 29 8.61 4.97 -8.38
C ARG A 29 9.38 6.16 -8.95
N GLU A 30 9.75 7.13 -8.12
CA GLU A 30 10.57 8.27 -8.55
C GLU A 30 11.96 7.82 -9.02
N GLU A 31 12.58 6.91 -8.28
CA GLU A 31 13.90 6.38 -8.61
C GLU A 31 13.90 5.58 -9.92
N ILE A 32 12.88 4.74 -10.14
CA ILE A 32 12.63 4.03 -11.40
C ILE A 32 12.41 5.04 -12.53
N GLY A 33 11.59 6.08 -12.31
CA GLY A 33 11.37 7.13 -13.30
C GLY A 33 12.68 7.81 -13.74
N ASN A 34 13.54 8.14 -12.77
CA ASN A 34 14.86 8.74 -13.03
C ASN A 34 15.79 7.77 -13.78
N LEU A 35 15.82 6.49 -13.39
CA LEU A 35 16.62 5.47 -14.06
C LEU A 35 16.21 5.31 -15.53
N PHE A 36 14.90 5.20 -15.79
CA PHE A 36 14.39 5.08 -17.16
C PHE A 36 14.64 6.34 -17.98
N ALA A 37 14.53 7.53 -17.39
CA ALA A 37 14.88 8.78 -18.05
C ALA A 37 16.35 8.79 -18.51
N VAL A 38 17.27 8.32 -17.66
CA VAL A 38 18.69 8.18 -18.03
C VAL A 38 18.88 7.12 -19.12
N LEU A 39 18.25 5.95 -19.00
CA LEU A 39 18.37 4.87 -19.98
C LEU A 39 17.86 5.29 -21.36
N LEU A 40 16.77 6.06 -21.42
CA LEU A 40 16.22 6.61 -22.66
C LEU A 40 17.14 7.64 -23.34
N THR A 41 18.12 8.23 -22.63
CA THR A 41 19.14 9.09 -23.28
C THR A 41 20.20 8.31 -24.05
N VAL A 42 20.35 7.02 -23.74
CA VAL A 42 21.40 6.16 -24.33
C VAL A 42 20.81 5.19 -25.37
N TYR A 43 19.58 4.75 -25.16
CA TYR A 43 18.88 3.86 -26.07
C TYR A 43 18.04 4.66 -27.07
N GLU A 44 18.22 4.38 -28.36
CA GLU A 44 17.42 4.92 -29.46
C GLU A 44 16.69 3.80 -30.23
N GLY A 45 15.61 4.15 -30.93
CA GLY A 45 14.84 3.21 -31.75
C GLY A 45 14.11 2.14 -30.94
N GLN A 46 14.11 0.88 -31.42
CA GLN A 46 13.35 -0.21 -30.80
C GLN A 46 13.73 -0.49 -29.33
N GLY A 47 14.95 -0.17 -28.91
CA GLY A 47 15.37 -0.31 -27.51
C GLY A 47 14.69 0.70 -26.60
N ALA A 48 14.48 1.93 -27.09
CA ALA A 48 13.75 2.97 -26.37
C ALA A 48 12.27 2.61 -26.22
N ASP A 49 11.65 2.09 -27.28
CA ASP A 49 10.24 1.66 -27.25
C ASP A 49 10.00 0.54 -26.23
N ALA A 50 10.91 -0.45 -26.19
CA ALA A 50 10.85 -1.55 -25.21
C ALA A 50 11.05 -1.06 -23.77
N LEU A 51 11.96 -0.09 -23.57
CA LEU A 51 12.18 0.54 -22.26
C LEU A 51 10.96 1.34 -21.82
N ASP A 52 10.37 2.16 -22.70
CA ASP A 52 9.15 2.92 -22.39
C ASP A 52 7.99 1.97 -22.01
N GLN A 53 7.85 0.86 -22.74
CA GLN A 53 6.84 -0.15 -22.42
C GLN A 53 7.10 -0.84 -21.07
N ALA A 54 8.36 -1.16 -20.76
CA ALA A 54 8.74 -1.71 -19.47
C ALA A 54 8.46 -0.72 -18.32
N GLN A 55 8.77 0.56 -18.51
CA GLN A 55 8.48 1.61 -17.53
C GLN A 55 6.98 1.71 -17.25
N ARG A 56 6.14 1.71 -18.29
CA ARG A 56 4.68 1.75 -18.14
C ARG A 56 4.15 0.54 -17.38
N ASN A 57 4.66 -0.66 -17.67
CA ASN A 57 4.26 -1.88 -16.97
C ASN A 57 4.63 -1.81 -15.49
N ILE A 58 5.84 -1.36 -15.16
CA ILE A 58 6.28 -1.21 -13.77
C ILE A 58 5.40 -0.17 -13.05
N ASN A 59 5.13 0.97 -13.67
CA ASN A 59 4.25 1.99 -13.09
C ASN A 59 2.84 1.44 -12.82
N SER A 60 2.27 0.67 -13.75
CA SER A 60 0.96 0.03 -13.56
C SER A 60 0.97 -0.93 -12.37
N MET A 61 2.01 -1.74 -12.22
CA MET A 61 2.13 -2.66 -11.08
C MET A 61 2.26 -1.90 -9.74
N LEU A 62 3.00 -0.80 -9.73
CA LEU A 62 3.14 0.03 -8.52
C LEU A 62 1.81 0.71 -8.17
N ASP A 63 1.05 1.18 -9.16
CA ASP A 63 -0.27 1.76 -8.96
C ASP A 63 -1.26 0.71 -8.41
N ASP A 64 -1.26 -0.52 -8.92
CA ASP A 64 -2.09 -1.62 -8.39
C ASP A 64 -1.74 -1.94 -6.93
N VAL A 65 -0.46 -2.00 -6.59
CA VAL A 65 -0.01 -2.24 -5.21
C VAL A 65 -0.41 -1.09 -4.29
N LEU A 66 -0.27 0.16 -4.74
CA LEU A 66 -0.72 1.34 -3.99
C LEU A 66 -2.23 1.31 -3.74
N GLN A 67 -3.01 0.91 -4.75
CA GLN A 67 -4.46 0.76 -4.66
C GLN A 67 -4.82 -0.31 -3.61
N ASP A 68 -4.22 -1.50 -3.69
CA ASP A 68 -4.47 -2.61 -2.77
C ASP A 68 -4.09 -2.26 -1.32
N MET A 69 -2.96 -1.58 -1.12
CA MET A 69 -2.53 -1.11 0.20
C MET A 69 -3.49 -0.06 0.77
N THR A 70 -3.96 0.87 -0.07
CA THR A 70 -4.92 1.91 0.33
C THR A 70 -6.25 1.28 0.75
N VAL A 71 -6.75 0.33 -0.03
CA VAL A 71 -7.98 -0.42 0.30
C VAL A 71 -7.81 -1.21 1.59
N THR A 72 -6.68 -1.90 1.75
CA THR A 72 -6.38 -2.68 2.97
C THR A 72 -6.33 -1.77 4.21
N GLN A 73 -5.69 -0.59 4.08
CA GLN A 73 -5.65 0.39 5.16
C GLN A 73 -7.05 0.87 5.55
N GLN A 74 -7.90 1.21 4.56
CA GLN A 74 -9.25 1.66 4.82
C GLN A 74 -10.08 0.56 5.52
N GLN A 75 -10.03 -0.67 5.02
CA GLN A 75 -10.74 -1.81 5.61
C GLN A 75 -10.30 -2.07 7.06
N ALA A 76 -9.01 -1.96 7.34
CA ALA A 76 -8.49 -2.13 8.69
C ALA A 76 -8.95 -1.00 9.64
N GLN A 77 -8.98 0.25 9.17
CA GLN A 77 -9.52 1.37 9.95
C GLN A 77 -11.02 1.19 10.24
N ASP A 78 -11.80 0.83 9.23
CA ASP A 78 -13.24 0.59 9.36
C ASP A 78 -13.50 -0.55 10.36
N GLN A 79 -12.72 -1.63 10.26
CA GLN A 79 -12.83 -2.77 11.18
C GLN A 79 -12.45 -2.39 12.62
N GLN A 80 -11.40 -1.59 12.83
CA GLN A 80 -11.06 -1.08 14.17
C GLN A 80 -12.17 -0.23 14.76
N GLN A 81 -12.73 0.70 13.99
CA GLN A 81 -13.83 1.55 14.46
C GLN A 81 -15.08 0.74 14.82
N LEU A 82 -15.41 -0.25 13.99
CA LEU A 82 -16.58 -1.10 14.19
C LEU A 82 -16.40 -1.99 15.44
N MET A 83 -15.20 -2.53 15.66
CA MET A 83 -14.88 -3.30 16.87
C MET A 83 -14.88 -2.43 18.14
N GLN A 84 -14.34 -1.21 18.11
CA GLN A 84 -14.41 -0.29 19.24
C GLN A 84 -15.85 0.11 19.57
N ALA A 85 -16.68 0.33 18.55
CA ALA A 85 -18.10 0.65 18.75
C ALA A 85 -18.88 -0.54 19.34
N LEU A 86 -18.60 -1.77 18.88
CA LEU A 86 -19.17 -2.99 19.44
C LEU A 86 -18.74 -3.20 20.89
N ASP A 87 -17.45 -3.07 21.20
CA ASP A 87 -16.95 -3.18 22.58
C ASP A 87 -17.60 -2.14 23.50
N ALA A 88 -17.73 -0.90 23.05
CA ALA A 88 -18.42 0.15 23.81
C ALA A 88 -19.90 -0.16 24.04
N GLN A 89 -20.60 -0.72 23.05
CA GLN A 89 -22.00 -1.15 23.21
C GLN A 89 -22.14 -2.34 24.16
N HIS A 90 -21.24 -3.32 24.08
CA HIS A 90 -21.25 -4.50 24.94
C HIS A 90 -20.84 -4.15 26.40
N ALA A 91 -19.87 -3.25 26.58
CA ALA A 91 -19.48 -2.75 27.90
C ALA A 91 -20.55 -1.87 28.55
N ALA A 92 -21.36 -1.15 27.77
CA ALA A 92 -22.48 -0.35 28.26
C ALA A 92 -23.73 -1.18 28.63
N GLN A 93 -23.77 -2.47 28.27
CA GLN A 93 -24.86 -3.39 28.60
C GLN A 93 -24.64 -4.17 29.91
N PHE A 94 -23.50 -3.97 30.58
CA PHE A 94 -23.18 -4.46 31.93
C PHE A 94 -23.11 -3.31 32.93
#